data_AF-A0A1F5LLT4-F1
#
_entry.id   AF-A0A1F5LLT4-F1
#
_cell.length_a   1.000
_cell.length_b   1.000
_cell.length_c   1.000
_cell.angle_alpha   90.00
_cell.angle_beta   90.00
_cell.angle_gamma   90.00
#
_symmetry.space_group_name_H-M   'P 1'
#
loop_
_entity.id
_entity.type
_entity.pdbx_description
1 polymer ?
#
loop_
_entity_poly.entity_id
_entity_poly.type
_entity_poly.pdbx_seq_one_letter_code
_entity_poly.pdbx_strand_id
1 'polypeptide(L)'
;MSMSRAFTHAVFISTGDSRQGDADNLTSCDTFEGSITISSSVNGAITLNNVEEIKGSLIAEGVSGLTKLIAPDLDTLHGALMLSNLASLDTLTMGALSRVSSGITITGNPKLKTLGFAELEEVDGLLELTGSFTSVSLPSLDQAKGQTTINGASSMSCSSLNGLQSQGVFKGSYSCGAGSSGLSGGAKGGIAVGVILSVLLLLLLLWFVLRRRRQKRRLGGAEPTVSSPSTAEIQVEKVSLPEERVSPASEPQNAMPRKPVGSAILLDGRSIHEAPIAATPVQECHELDAGPVLSSHQRPIHAEQDDPYDPVTKLSNLGDQENGHLTQP
;
A
#
# COMPACT_ATOMS: atom_id res chain seq x y z
N MET A 1 -3.94 38.38 -12.31
CA MET A 1 -4.24 36.94 -12.53
C MET A 1 -4.83 36.40 -11.24
N SER A 2 -5.98 35.71 -11.28
CA SER A 2 -6.55 35.12 -10.08
C SER A 2 -5.93 33.75 -9.83
N MET A 3 -5.42 33.50 -8.62
CA MET A 3 -5.02 32.15 -8.20
C MET A 3 -6.29 31.39 -7.82
N SER A 4 -6.75 30.51 -8.70
CA SER A 4 -7.84 29.58 -8.36
C SER A 4 -7.37 28.63 -7.27
N ARG A 5 -7.93 28.78 -6.06
CA ARG A 5 -7.70 27.85 -4.96
C ARG A 5 -8.57 26.61 -5.19
N ALA A 6 -7.97 25.56 -5.73
CA ALA A 6 -8.59 24.23 -5.71
C ALA A 6 -8.74 23.78 -4.25
N PHE A 7 -9.96 23.80 -3.72
CA PHE A 7 -10.30 23.13 -2.47
C PHE A 7 -10.38 21.64 -2.75
N THR A 8 -9.25 20.92 -2.69
CA THR A 8 -9.24 19.45 -2.77
C THR A 8 -10.02 18.91 -1.57
N HIS A 9 -11.19 18.33 -1.82
CA HIS A 9 -12.03 17.69 -0.79
C HIS A 9 -11.40 16.35 -0.41
N ALA A 10 -10.41 16.42 0.48
CA ALA A 10 -9.72 15.29 1.07
C ALA A 10 -9.98 15.27 2.58
N VAL A 11 -10.78 14.31 3.06
CA VAL A 11 -10.96 14.10 4.50
C VAL A 11 -9.80 13.26 5.02
N PHE A 12 -9.15 13.75 6.06
CA PHE A 12 -8.05 13.08 6.73
C PHE A 12 -8.56 12.41 8.00
N ILE A 13 -8.76 11.08 7.96
CA ILE A 13 -9.12 10.31 9.16
C ILE A 13 -7.91 10.28 10.09
N SER A 14 -8.04 10.86 11.27
CA SER A 14 -6.98 11.06 12.26
C SER A 14 -7.39 10.54 13.64
N THR A 15 -6.50 10.61 14.63
CA THR A 15 -6.84 10.31 16.03
C THR A 15 -7.28 11.57 16.79
N GLY A 16 -8.38 12.19 16.34
CA GLY A 16 -9.03 13.32 17.01
C GLY A 16 -9.88 12.88 18.21
N ASP A 17 -9.26 12.72 19.37
CA ASP A 17 -9.82 12.39 20.72
C ASP A 17 -10.69 11.11 20.86
N SER A 18 -11.22 10.56 19.77
CA SER A 18 -11.92 9.28 19.74
C SER A 18 -11.40 8.42 18.58
N ARG A 19 -11.21 7.12 18.82
CA ARG A 19 -10.38 6.22 17.98
C ARG A 19 -11.00 5.83 16.62
N GLN A 20 -12.09 6.49 16.27
CA GLN A 20 -13.00 6.18 15.16
C GLN A 20 -13.83 7.43 14.79
N GLY A 21 -13.75 8.55 15.55
CA GLY A 21 -14.66 9.69 15.40
C GLY A 21 -14.64 10.39 14.05
N ASP A 22 -13.47 10.54 13.42
CA ASP A 22 -13.36 11.11 12.07
C ASP A 22 -14.01 10.22 11.00
N ALA A 23 -14.21 8.93 11.28
CA ALA A 23 -14.96 7.99 10.45
C ALA A 23 -16.45 7.91 10.86
N ASP A 24 -16.78 8.02 12.16
CA ASP A 24 -18.16 8.14 12.63
C ASP A 24 -18.83 9.42 12.10
N ASN A 25 -18.07 10.50 11.94
CA ASN A 25 -18.51 11.75 11.30
C ASN A 25 -18.88 11.60 9.81
N LEU A 26 -18.59 10.44 9.18
CA LEU A 26 -19.02 10.11 7.83
C LEU A 26 -20.34 9.30 7.79
N THR A 27 -20.82 8.80 8.94
CA THR A 27 -21.97 7.87 9.03
C THR A 27 -23.34 8.50 8.72
N SER A 28 -23.38 9.79 8.38
CA SER A 28 -24.58 10.51 7.91
C SER A 28 -24.55 10.80 6.40
N CYS A 29 -23.71 10.09 5.62
CA CYS A 29 -23.50 10.35 4.20
C CYS A 29 -23.39 9.04 3.39
N ASP A 30 -24.47 8.66 2.70
CA ASP A 30 -24.48 7.51 1.77
C ASP A 30 -23.45 7.72 0.64
N THR A 31 -23.32 8.96 0.15
CA THR A 31 -22.34 9.37 -0.87
C THR A 31 -21.31 10.35 -0.31
N PHE A 32 -20.02 10.05 -0.50
CA PHE A 32 -18.91 10.91 -0.14
C PHE A 32 -18.28 11.63 -1.35
N GLU A 33 -18.56 12.93 -1.47
CA GLU A 33 -18.01 13.87 -2.47
C GLU A 33 -16.54 14.26 -2.18
N GLY A 34 -15.64 13.29 -2.27
CA GLY A 34 -14.21 13.53 -2.05
C GLY A 34 -13.35 12.27 -2.01
N SER A 35 -12.07 12.45 -1.64
CA SER A 35 -11.16 11.33 -1.34
C SER A 35 -10.97 11.19 0.18
N ILE A 36 -10.92 9.95 0.68
CA ILE A 36 -10.65 9.64 2.08
C ILE A 36 -9.17 9.25 2.21
N THR A 37 -8.43 9.96 3.05
CA THR A 37 -7.02 9.66 3.34
C THR A 37 -6.86 9.31 4.82
N ILE A 38 -6.40 8.10 5.11
CA ILE A 38 -6.16 7.63 6.48
C ILE A 38 -4.78 8.12 6.92
N SER A 39 -4.75 8.93 7.97
CA SER A 39 -3.53 9.52 8.54
C SER A 39 -2.63 8.44 9.16
N SER A 40 -1.32 8.61 9.03
CA SER A 40 -0.31 7.77 9.72
C SER A 40 -0.40 7.81 11.26
N SER A 41 -1.19 8.73 11.82
CA SER A 41 -1.54 8.79 13.25
C SER A 41 -2.51 7.69 13.71
N VAL A 42 -3.26 7.03 12.82
CA VAL A 42 -4.29 6.06 13.20
C VAL A 42 -3.69 4.80 13.82
N ASN A 43 -4.27 4.40 14.96
CA ASN A 43 -3.91 3.23 15.74
C ASN A 43 -5.16 2.42 16.11
N GLY A 44 -5.29 1.20 15.59
CA GLY A 44 -6.46 0.33 15.78
C GLY A 44 -7.19 0.03 14.47
N ALA A 45 -8.50 -0.20 14.56
CA ALA A 45 -9.37 -0.46 13.42
C ALA A 45 -10.12 0.80 12.98
N ILE A 46 -10.36 0.95 11.68
CA ILE A 46 -11.36 1.88 11.13
C ILE A 46 -12.52 1.05 10.57
N THR A 47 -13.75 1.50 10.85
CA THR A 47 -14.94 1.08 10.11
C THR A 47 -15.60 2.28 9.43
N LEU A 48 -15.92 2.16 8.14
CA LEU A 48 -16.73 3.13 7.40
C LEU A 48 -18.15 2.58 7.26
N ASN A 49 -19.02 2.83 8.24
CA ASN A 49 -20.43 2.42 8.19
C ASN A 49 -21.24 3.47 7.41
N ASN A 50 -22.30 3.02 6.74
CA ASN A 50 -23.28 3.84 6.00
C ASN A 50 -22.70 4.60 4.79
N VAL A 51 -21.42 4.44 4.43
CA VAL A 51 -20.82 5.07 3.25
C VAL A 51 -20.91 4.10 2.08
N GLU A 52 -21.96 4.23 1.27
CA GLU A 52 -22.25 3.36 0.11
C GLU A 52 -21.41 3.73 -1.13
N GLU A 53 -21.11 5.02 -1.33
CA GLU A 53 -20.39 5.50 -2.52
C GLU A 53 -19.30 6.51 -2.16
N ILE A 54 -18.11 6.38 -2.78
CA ILE A 54 -17.02 7.36 -2.65
C ILE A 54 -16.64 7.86 -4.06
N LYS A 55 -16.82 9.17 -4.32
CA LYS A 55 -16.51 9.78 -5.62
C LYS A 55 -15.00 9.94 -5.91
N GLY A 56 -14.17 9.92 -4.87
CA GLY A 56 -12.71 9.97 -4.96
C GLY A 56 -12.03 8.65 -4.59
N SER A 57 -10.79 8.74 -4.13
CA SER A 57 -9.97 7.58 -3.74
C SER A 57 -10.05 7.29 -2.24
N LEU A 58 -9.85 6.03 -1.85
CA LEU A 58 -9.66 5.61 -0.46
C LEU A 58 -8.19 5.20 -0.28
N ILE A 59 -7.44 5.99 0.48
CA ILE A 59 -5.97 5.93 0.54
C ILE A 59 -5.50 5.72 1.99
N ALA A 60 -4.62 4.75 2.21
CA ALA A 60 -3.84 4.60 3.43
C ALA A 60 -2.39 4.24 3.07
N GLU A 61 -1.43 5.11 3.41
CA GLU A 61 -0.01 4.84 3.18
C GLU A 61 0.80 5.00 4.48
N GLY A 62 1.63 4.00 4.80
CA GLY A 62 2.56 4.04 5.93
C GLY A 62 1.91 4.04 7.32
N VAL A 63 0.59 3.79 7.41
CA VAL A 63 -0.18 3.78 8.67
C VAL A 63 0.14 2.52 9.47
N SER A 64 1.28 2.54 10.16
CA SER A 64 1.82 1.38 10.88
C SER A 64 1.00 0.92 12.08
N GLY A 65 0.10 1.78 12.59
CA GLY A 65 -0.85 1.47 13.68
C GLY A 65 -2.20 0.92 13.23
N LEU A 66 -2.55 0.99 11.94
CA LEU A 66 -3.81 0.47 11.42
C LEU A 66 -3.78 -1.07 11.42
N THR A 67 -4.75 -1.71 12.08
CA THR A 67 -4.89 -3.17 12.17
C THR A 67 -6.01 -3.70 11.29
N LYS A 68 -7.11 -2.94 11.14
CA LYS A 68 -8.23 -3.31 10.27
C LYS A 68 -8.79 -2.11 9.53
N LEU A 69 -9.25 -2.35 8.31
CA LEU A 69 -10.09 -1.43 7.54
C LEU A 69 -11.32 -2.21 7.07
N ILE A 70 -12.49 -1.75 7.49
CA ILE A 70 -13.78 -2.39 7.19
C ILE A 70 -14.70 -1.32 6.59
N ALA A 71 -15.34 -1.60 5.47
CA ALA A 71 -16.43 -0.79 4.93
C ALA A 71 -17.53 -1.76 4.48
N PRO A 72 -18.49 -2.11 5.36
CA PRO A 72 -19.43 -3.19 5.05
C PRO A 72 -20.36 -2.80 3.90
N ASP A 73 -20.80 -1.54 3.89
CA ASP A 73 -21.88 -1.01 3.05
C ASP A 73 -21.39 -0.34 1.75
N LEU A 74 -20.07 -0.09 1.64
CA LEU A 74 -19.45 0.54 0.47
C LEU A 74 -19.58 -0.33 -0.78
N ASP A 75 -20.42 0.11 -1.73
CA ASP A 75 -20.70 -0.50 -3.03
C ASP A 75 -19.75 0.02 -4.13
N THR A 76 -19.64 1.34 -4.30
CA THR A 76 -18.96 1.95 -5.45
C THR A 76 -17.84 2.90 -5.04
N LEU A 77 -16.64 2.68 -5.59
CA LEU A 77 -15.48 3.56 -5.44
C LEU A 77 -15.04 4.08 -6.81
N HIS A 78 -15.23 5.38 -7.07
CA HIS A 78 -14.87 5.97 -8.37
C HIS A 78 -13.37 6.25 -8.53
N GLY A 79 -12.67 6.52 -7.44
CA GLY A 79 -11.22 6.64 -7.43
C GLY A 79 -10.52 5.29 -7.26
N ALA A 80 -9.33 5.33 -6.67
CA ALA A 80 -8.51 4.15 -6.41
C ALA A 80 -8.56 3.74 -4.93
N LEU A 81 -8.52 2.42 -4.69
CA LEU A 81 -8.24 1.86 -3.36
C LEU A 81 -6.73 1.64 -3.23
N MET A 82 -6.03 2.50 -2.49
CA MET A 82 -4.57 2.41 -2.32
C MET A 82 -4.21 2.14 -0.86
N LEU A 83 -3.76 0.92 -0.57
CA LEU A 83 -3.40 0.47 0.78
C LEU A 83 -1.94 -0.01 0.78
N SER A 84 -1.02 0.86 1.19
CA SER A 84 0.42 0.64 1.03
C SER A 84 1.23 0.77 2.32
N ASN A 85 2.18 -0.15 2.52
CA ASN A 85 3.14 -0.13 3.64
C ASN A 85 2.49 -0.18 5.05
N LEU A 86 1.33 -0.83 5.17
CA LEU A 86 0.53 -0.91 6.41
C LEU A 86 1.03 -2.06 7.29
N ALA A 87 2.09 -1.77 8.07
CA ALA A 87 2.85 -2.75 8.84
C ALA A 87 2.03 -3.55 9.89
N SER A 88 0.81 -3.13 10.21
CA SER A 88 -0.07 -3.83 11.17
C SER A 88 -1.41 -4.32 10.62
N LEU A 89 -1.76 -4.02 9.36
CA LEU A 89 -3.07 -4.39 8.80
C LEU A 89 -3.17 -5.92 8.69
N ASP A 90 -4.11 -6.53 9.40
CA ASP A 90 -4.41 -7.97 9.38
C ASP A 90 -5.66 -8.32 8.57
N THR A 91 -6.64 -7.40 8.56
CA THR A 91 -7.96 -7.58 7.93
C THR A 91 -8.33 -6.36 7.07
N LEU A 92 -8.66 -6.62 5.81
CA LEU A 92 -9.41 -5.75 4.93
C LEU A 92 -10.73 -6.43 4.59
N THR A 93 -11.86 -5.73 4.69
CA THR A 93 -13.16 -6.27 4.28
C THR A 93 -14.05 -5.16 3.74
N MET A 94 -14.43 -5.28 2.47
CA MET A 94 -15.39 -4.41 1.80
C MET A 94 -16.45 -5.35 1.22
N GLY A 95 -17.59 -5.42 1.92
CA GLY A 95 -18.56 -6.50 1.76
C GLY A 95 -19.37 -6.36 0.49
N ALA A 96 -20.08 -5.22 0.39
CA ALA A 96 -20.93 -4.85 -0.72
C ALA A 96 -20.18 -4.31 -1.96
N LEU A 97 -18.84 -4.11 -1.89
CA LEU A 97 -18.08 -3.38 -2.91
C LEU A 97 -18.14 -4.09 -4.28
N SER A 98 -19.03 -3.61 -5.14
CA SER A 98 -19.29 -4.13 -6.48
C SER A 98 -18.33 -3.55 -7.53
N ARG A 99 -17.92 -2.28 -7.37
CA ARG A 99 -17.25 -1.54 -8.45
C ARG A 99 -16.11 -0.64 -8.00
N VAL A 100 -14.98 -0.72 -8.71
CA VAL A 100 -13.85 0.22 -8.56
C VAL A 100 -13.44 0.82 -9.91
N SER A 101 -13.77 2.09 -10.13
CA SER A 101 -13.65 2.75 -11.44
C SER A 101 -12.21 3.19 -11.80
N SER A 102 -11.25 3.17 -10.87
CA SER A 102 -9.83 3.47 -11.18
C SER A 102 -8.85 2.31 -10.92
N GLY A 103 -9.02 1.54 -9.85
CA GLY A 103 -8.16 0.40 -9.53
C GLY A 103 -7.94 0.15 -8.04
N ILE A 104 -7.40 -1.03 -7.73
CA ILE A 104 -7.08 -1.53 -6.40
C ILE A 104 -5.58 -1.83 -6.34
N THR A 105 -4.86 -1.17 -5.43
CA THR A 105 -3.42 -1.35 -5.19
C THR A 105 -3.18 -1.62 -3.71
N ILE A 106 -2.92 -2.87 -3.36
CA ILE A 106 -2.75 -3.35 -1.98
C ILE A 106 -1.36 -3.98 -1.88
N THR A 107 -0.38 -3.24 -1.36
CA THR A 107 1.05 -3.61 -1.45
C THR A 107 1.81 -3.36 -0.14
N GLY A 108 2.85 -4.14 0.14
CA GLY A 108 3.70 -3.90 1.32
C GLY A 108 3.01 -4.10 2.68
N ASN A 109 1.95 -4.92 2.73
CA ASN A 109 1.13 -5.17 3.92
C ASN A 109 1.44 -6.57 4.51
N PRO A 110 2.53 -6.76 5.27
CA PRO A 110 3.07 -8.08 5.59
C PRO A 110 2.22 -8.92 6.54
N LYS A 111 1.28 -8.31 7.28
CA LYS A 111 0.37 -9.00 8.19
C LYS A 111 -1.00 -9.30 7.57
N LEU A 112 -1.30 -8.78 6.38
CA LEU A 112 -2.62 -8.88 5.77
C LEU A 112 -2.91 -10.33 5.36
N LYS A 113 -3.91 -10.91 6.01
CA LYS A 113 -4.34 -12.32 5.82
C LYS A 113 -5.75 -12.41 5.28
N THR A 114 -6.64 -11.58 5.83
CA THR A 114 -8.05 -11.52 5.43
C THR A 114 -8.22 -10.37 4.45
N LEU A 115 -8.63 -10.70 3.22
CA LEU A 115 -8.98 -9.76 2.18
C LEU A 115 -10.35 -10.20 1.65
N GLY A 116 -11.37 -9.42 1.99
CA GLY A 116 -12.76 -9.68 1.62
C GLY A 116 -13.24 -8.68 0.58
N PHE A 117 -13.46 -9.16 -0.64
CA PHE A 117 -14.18 -8.51 -1.73
C PHE A 117 -15.15 -9.57 -2.27
N ALA A 118 -16.31 -9.72 -1.63
CA ALA A 118 -17.25 -10.79 -1.96
C ALA A 118 -17.96 -10.47 -3.28
N GLU A 119 -18.65 -9.33 -3.32
CA GLU A 119 -19.50 -8.93 -4.44
C GLU A 119 -18.78 -8.08 -5.51
N LEU A 120 -17.45 -8.03 -5.52
CA LEU A 120 -16.69 -7.22 -6.48
C LEU A 120 -16.82 -7.76 -7.91
N GLU A 121 -17.68 -7.13 -8.69
CA GLU A 121 -18.00 -7.46 -10.08
C GLU A 121 -17.00 -6.86 -11.08
N GLU A 122 -16.62 -5.59 -10.88
CA GLU A 122 -15.91 -4.80 -11.90
C GLU A 122 -14.75 -3.93 -11.37
N VAL A 123 -13.59 -4.01 -12.03
CA VAL A 123 -12.41 -3.16 -11.79
C VAL A 123 -11.91 -2.58 -13.12
N ASP A 124 -11.99 -1.26 -13.28
CA ASP A 124 -11.73 -0.59 -14.57
C ASP A 124 -10.25 -0.34 -14.88
N GLY A 125 -9.38 -0.48 -13.88
CA GLY A 125 -7.95 -0.26 -14.02
C GLY A 125 -7.10 -1.36 -13.39
N LEU A 126 -6.03 -0.95 -12.71
CA LEU A 126 -5.05 -1.85 -12.10
C LEU A 126 -5.68 -2.65 -10.95
N LEU A 127 -5.46 -3.96 -10.92
CA LEU A 127 -5.73 -4.83 -9.78
C LEU A 127 -4.41 -5.44 -9.30
N GLU A 128 -3.70 -4.74 -8.43
CA GLU A 128 -2.45 -5.20 -7.82
C GLU A 128 -2.67 -5.59 -6.35
N LEU A 129 -2.57 -6.89 -6.07
CA LEU A 129 -2.67 -7.46 -4.73
C LEU A 129 -1.35 -8.15 -4.37
N THR A 130 -0.52 -7.55 -3.52
CA THR A 130 0.76 -8.12 -3.05
C THR A 130 0.81 -8.16 -1.53
N GLY A 131 0.76 -9.37 -0.94
CA GLY A 131 0.70 -9.56 0.51
C GLY A 131 1.01 -10.99 0.98
N SER A 132 0.72 -11.28 2.26
CA SER A 132 1.01 -12.58 2.89
C SER A 132 -0.20 -13.51 2.99
N PHE A 133 -1.25 -13.25 2.20
CA PHE A 133 -2.47 -14.06 2.14
C PHE A 133 -2.21 -15.42 1.45
N THR A 134 -2.87 -16.48 1.93
CA THR A 134 -2.75 -17.84 1.39
C THR A 134 -3.75 -18.16 0.28
N SER A 135 -4.73 -17.31 0.08
CA SER A 135 -5.82 -17.48 -0.89
C SER A 135 -6.45 -16.12 -1.19
N VAL A 136 -6.80 -15.89 -2.45
CA VAL A 136 -7.67 -14.79 -2.88
C VAL A 136 -8.83 -15.42 -3.65
N SER A 137 -10.05 -15.01 -3.33
CA SER A 137 -11.26 -15.41 -4.03
C SER A 137 -12.05 -14.16 -4.33
N LEU A 138 -12.46 -14.01 -5.60
CA LEU A 138 -13.25 -12.90 -6.11
C LEU A 138 -14.43 -13.54 -6.87
N PRO A 139 -15.46 -14.02 -6.14
CA PRO A 139 -16.44 -14.96 -6.71
C PRO A 139 -17.40 -14.30 -7.71
N SER A 140 -17.75 -13.01 -7.49
CA SER A 140 -18.68 -12.25 -8.33
C SER A 140 -18.00 -11.48 -9.49
N LEU A 141 -16.67 -11.57 -9.62
CA LEU A 141 -15.88 -10.78 -10.58
C LEU A 141 -16.09 -11.21 -12.04
N ASP A 142 -16.79 -10.39 -12.83
CA ASP A 142 -17.00 -10.57 -14.27
C ASP A 142 -15.96 -9.82 -15.14
N GLN A 143 -15.51 -8.64 -14.68
CA GLN A 143 -14.65 -7.80 -15.52
C GLN A 143 -13.54 -7.06 -14.75
N ALA A 144 -12.29 -7.40 -15.07
CA ALA A 144 -11.12 -6.59 -14.71
C ALA A 144 -10.45 -6.09 -16.00
N LYS A 145 -10.54 -4.78 -16.27
CA LYS A 145 -10.15 -4.18 -17.57
C LYS A 145 -8.65 -3.93 -17.68
N GLY A 146 -8.00 -3.50 -16.59
CA GLY A 146 -6.56 -3.21 -16.57
C GLY A 146 -5.69 -4.44 -16.28
N GLN A 147 -4.42 -4.18 -15.97
CA GLN A 147 -3.47 -5.22 -15.55
C GLN A 147 -3.92 -5.82 -14.21
N THR A 148 -3.82 -7.14 -14.07
CA THR A 148 -4.04 -7.85 -12.80
C THR A 148 -2.76 -8.57 -12.38
N THR A 149 -2.28 -8.25 -11.18
CA THR A 149 -1.05 -8.81 -10.60
C THR A 149 -1.35 -9.25 -9.16
N ILE A 150 -1.38 -10.56 -8.91
CA ILE A 150 -1.73 -11.12 -7.59
C ILE A 150 -0.58 -11.98 -7.06
N ASN A 151 0.09 -11.49 -6.00
CA ASN A 151 1.23 -12.12 -5.34
C ASN A 151 0.93 -12.37 -3.86
N GLY A 152 0.58 -13.60 -3.49
CA GLY A 152 0.32 -13.99 -2.10
C GLY A 152 1.52 -14.60 -1.39
N ALA A 153 1.28 -15.42 -0.36
CA ALA A 153 2.28 -16.26 0.28
C ALA A 153 2.85 -17.34 -0.66
N SER A 154 3.98 -17.95 -0.30
CA SER A 154 4.60 -19.07 -1.04
C SER A 154 3.74 -20.33 -1.12
N SER A 155 2.71 -20.43 -0.27
CA SER A 155 1.69 -21.50 -0.26
C SER A 155 0.39 -21.13 -0.99
N MET A 156 0.31 -19.95 -1.62
CA MET A 156 -0.91 -19.53 -2.31
C MET A 156 -1.18 -20.37 -3.56
N SER A 157 -2.44 -20.77 -3.73
CA SER A 157 -2.94 -21.34 -4.98
C SER A 157 -3.59 -20.27 -5.85
N CYS A 158 -3.25 -20.27 -7.14
CA CYS A 158 -3.87 -19.43 -8.17
C CYS A 158 -5.06 -20.13 -8.88
N SER A 159 -5.45 -21.35 -8.49
CA SER A 159 -6.42 -22.16 -9.27
C SER A 159 -7.75 -21.45 -9.54
N SER A 160 -8.35 -20.81 -8.54
CA SER A 160 -9.63 -20.09 -8.70
C SER A 160 -9.50 -18.91 -9.66
N LEU A 161 -8.42 -18.14 -9.54
CA LEU A 161 -8.12 -16.98 -10.38
C LEU A 161 -7.81 -17.41 -11.83
N ASN A 162 -7.11 -18.52 -12.03
CA ASN A 162 -6.89 -19.11 -13.35
C ASN A 162 -8.22 -19.59 -13.99
N GLY A 163 -9.22 -19.94 -13.17
CA GLY A 163 -10.59 -20.21 -13.61
C GLY A 163 -11.28 -18.96 -14.16
N LEU A 164 -11.17 -17.81 -13.46
CA LEU A 164 -11.66 -16.52 -13.94
C LEU A 164 -10.92 -16.07 -15.22
N GLN A 165 -9.60 -16.29 -15.30
CA GLN A 165 -8.81 -16.04 -16.51
C GLN A 165 -9.31 -16.88 -17.69
N SER A 166 -9.63 -18.15 -17.47
CA SER A 166 -10.13 -19.07 -18.51
C SER A 166 -11.54 -18.69 -19.00
N GLN A 167 -12.33 -18.00 -18.17
CA GLN A 167 -13.62 -17.41 -18.54
C GLN A 167 -13.46 -16.02 -19.21
N GLY A 168 -12.25 -15.48 -19.28
CA GLY A 168 -11.98 -14.17 -19.88
C GLY A 168 -12.40 -12.99 -19.01
N VAL A 169 -12.43 -13.14 -17.68
CA VAL A 169 -12.74 -12.07 -16.72
C VAL A 169 -11.69 -10.96 -16.77
N PHE A 170 -10.41 -11.34 -16.71
CA PHE A 170 -9.28 -10.42 -16.89
C PHE A 170 -9.14 -10.09 -18.38
N LYS A 171 -9.51 -8.86 -18.76
CA LYS A 171 -9.39 -8.35 -20.14
C LYS A 171 -7.98 -7.81 -20.42
N GLY A 172 -7.28 -7.34 -19.39
CA GLY A 172 -5.87 -6.93 -19.45
C GLY A 172 -4.88 -8.06 -19.16
N SER A 173 -3.59 -7.72 -19.00
CA SER A 173 -2.56 -8.72 -18.69
C SER A 173 -2.74 -9.27 -17.26
N TYR A 174 -2.93 -10.58 -17.14
CA TYR A 174 -3.04 -11.29 -15.85
C TYR A 174 -1.74 -12.00 -15.47
N SER A 175 -1.35 -11.89 -14.20
CA SER A 175 -0.26 -12.65 -13.57
C SER A 175 -0.64 -12.99 -12.12
N CYS A 176 -0.66 -14.27 -11.77
CA CYS A 176 -0.78 -14.72 -10.39
C CYS A 176 0.44 -15.55 -9.98
N GLY A 177 1.00 -15.28 -8.80
CA GLY A 177 2.18 -15.92 -8.27
C GLY A 177 2.08 -16.23 -6.78
N ALA A 178 2.54 -17.43 -6.40
CA ALA A 178 2.88 -17.70 -5.00
C ALA A 178 4.16 -16.93 -4.64
N GLY A 179 4.15 -16.19 -3.54
CA GLY A 179 5.22 -15.25 -3.16
C GLY A 179 6.55 -15.95 -2.94
N SER A 180 7.44 -15.85 -3.93
CA SER A 180 8.82 -16.29 -3.80
C SER A 180 9.61 -15.31 -2.94
N SER A 181 9.77 -15.64 -1.65
CA SER A 181 10.60 -14.93 -0.67
C SER A 181 12.11 -15.11 -0.94
N GLY A 182 12.52 -14.69 -2.13
CA GLY A 182 13.91 -14.67 -2.59
C GLY A 182 14.00 -14.67 -4.11
N LEU A 183 14.92 -13.86 -4.62
CA LEU A 183 15.24 -13.70 -6.05
C LEU A 183 15.09 -15.01 -6.86
N SER A 184 14.46 -14.91 -8.04
CA SER A 184 14.26 -16.01 -8.98
C SER A 184 15.55 -16.81 -9.20
N GLY A 185 15.44 -18.13 -9.33
CA GLY A 185 16.59 -19.04 -9.41
C GLY A 185 17.63 -18.64 -10.47
N GLY A 186 17.17 -18.13 -11.62
CA GLY A 186 18.04 -17.61 -12.67
C GLY A 186 18.88 -16.40 -12.25
N ALA A 187 18.29 -15.46 -11.48
CA ALA A 187 19.01 -14.29 -10.96
C ALA A 187 20.07 -14.69 -9.91
N LYS A 188 19.74 -15.64 -9.02
CA LYS A 188 20.70 -16.20 -8.05
C LYS A 188 21.87 -16.90 -8.74
N GLY A 189 21.59 -17.68 -9.79
CA GLY A 189 22.62 -18.35 -10.59
C GLY A 189 23.54 -17.39 -11.36
N GLY A 190 22.96 -16.37 -12.02
CA GLY A 190 23.70 -15.43 -12.86
C GLY A 190 24.74 -14.60 -12.08
N ILE A 191 24.38 -14.10 -10.89
CA ILE A 191 25.27 -13.27 -10.07
C ILE A 191 26.51 -14.06 -9.62
N ALA A 192 26.35 -15.33 -9.22
CA ALA A 192 27.46 -16.16 -8.77
C ALA A 192 28.51 -16.37 -9.87
N VAL A 193 28.08 -16.70 -11.10
CA VAL A 193 28.98 -16.90 -12.25
C VAL A 193 29.65 -15.58 -12.66
N GLY A 194 28.90 -14.48 -12.70
CA GLY A 194 29.42 -13.16 -13.08
C GLY A 194 30.53 -12.66 -12.16
N VAL A 195 30.37 -12.82 -10.83
CA VAL A 195 31.39 -12.41 -9.85
C VAL A 195 32.66 -13.26 -9.98
N ILE A 196 32.54 -14.58 -10.15
CA ILE A 196 33.69 -15.48 -10.30
C ILE A 196 34.52 -15.12 -11.55
N LEU A 197 33.86 -14.89 -12.68
CA LEU A 197 34.55 -14.50 -13.93
C LEU A 197 35.19 -13.10 -13.82
N SER A 198 34.52 -12.14 -13.19
CA SER A 198 35.06 -10.80 -12.96
C SER A 198 36.33 -10.81 -12.09
N VAL A 199 36.29 -11.55 -10.96
CA VAL A 199 37.44 -11.68 -10.05
C VAL A 199 38.61 -12.39 -10.74
N LEU A 200 38.37 -13.46 -11.51
CA LEU A 200 39.42 -14.14 -12.28
C LEU A 200 40.07 -13.20 -13.31
N LEU A 201 39.27 -12.41 -14.04
CA LEU A 201 39.78 -11.48 -15.05
C LEU A 201 40.60 -10.35 -14.41
N LEU A 202 40.16 -9.81 -13.28
CA LEU A 202 40.91 -8.82 -12.50
C LEU A 202 42.23 -9.38 -11.96
N LEU A 203 42.23 -10.61 -11.43
CA LEU A 203 43.46 -11.28 -10.96
C LEU A 203 44.45 -11.51 -12.11
N LEU A 204 43.97 -11.93 -13.28
CA LEU A 204 44.80 -12.10 -14.48
C LEU A 204 45.39 -10.78 -14.99
N LEU A 205 44.60 -9.70 -15.01
CA LEU A 205 45.08 -8.35 -15.36
C LEU A 205 46.14 -7.85 -14.37
N LEU A 206 45.89 -8.01 -13.07
CA LEU A 206 46.80 -7.55 -12.01
C LEU A 206 48.11 -8.35 -12.03
N TRP A 207 48.03 -9.67 -12.22
CA TRP A 207 49.20 -10.53 -12.47
C TRP A 207 49.96 -10.14 -13.74
N PHE A 208 49.26 -9.84 -14.84
CA PHE A 208 49.88 -9.43 -16.11
C PHE A 208 50.58 -8.06 -16.00
N VAL A 209 49.99 -7.10 -15.29
CA VAL A 209 50.61 -5.80 -14.98
C VAL A 209 51.84 -5.98 -14.09
N LEU A 210 51.76 -6.83 -13.05
CA LEU A 210 52.91 -7.15 -12.20
C LEU A 210 54.01 -7.90 -12.98
N ARG A 211 53.66 -8.81 -13.88
CA ARG A 211 54.60 -9.54 -14.76
C ARG A 211 55.30 -8.58 -15.73
N ARG A 212 54.56 -7.68 -16.39
CA ARG A 212 55.12 -6.61 -17.24
C ARG A 212 55.99 -5.63 -16.44
N ARG A 213 55.60 -5.26 -15.21
CA ARG A 213 56.44 -4.43 -14.31
C ARG A 213 57.73 -5.16 -13.91
N ARG A 214 57.68 -6.46 -13.58
CA ARG A 214 58.87 -7.29 -13.29
C ARG A 214 59.77 -7.47 -14.52
N GLN A 215 59.22 -7.56 -15.73
CA GLN A 215 60.00 -7.57 -16.98
C GLN A 215 60.68 -6.22 -17.25
N LYS A 216 59.96 -5.09 -17.14
CA LYS A 216 60.56 -3.75 -17.32
C LYS A 216 61.66 -3.45 -16.30
N ARG A 217 61.57 -3.98 -15.07
CA ARG A 217 62.65 -3.91 -14.05
C ARG A 217 63.93 -4.68 -14.39
N ARG A 218 64.03 -5.36 -15.55
CA ARG A 218 65.27 -5.97 -16.06
C ARG A 218 65.96 -5.17 -17.17
N LEU A 219 65.45 -3.99 -17.54
CA LEU A 219 66.01 -3.16 -18.60
C LEU A 219 66.13 -1.68 -18.18
N GLY A 220 66.64 -1.46 -16.96
CA GLY A 220 66.69 -0.14 -16.31
C GLY A 220 67.65 -0.09 -15.14
N GLY A 221 68.90 -0.53 -15.37
CA GLY A 221 70.00 -0.41 -14.41
C GLY A 221 71.17 0.31 -15.07
N ALA A 222 71.23 1.63 -14.92
CA ALA A 222 72.35 2.48 -15.32
C ALA A 222 72.35 3.75 -14.46
N GLU A 223 73.49 4.04 -13.85
CA GLU A 223 73.85 5.34 -13.28
C GLU A 223 74.31 6.28 -14.43
N PRO A 224 74.44 7.61 -14.24
CA PRO A 224 75.66 8.13 -13.60
C PRO A 224 75.51 9.40 -12.72
N THR A 225 76.61 9.69 -12.03
CA THR A 225 76.83 10.64 -10.93
C THR A 225 77.54 11.95 -11.35
N VAL A 226 77.06 13.13 -10.87
CA VAL A 226 77.81 14.42 -10.62
C VAL A 226 78.42 15.14 -11.86
N SER A 227 78.60 16.49 -11.99
CA SER A 227 78.96 17.64 -11.10
C SER A 227 78.17 18.94 -11.40
N SER A 228 77.97 19.93 -10.51
CA SER A 228 78.88 20.78 -9.67
C SER A 228 79.73 21.78 -10.49
N PRO A 229 80.02 23.04 -10.05
CA PRO A 229 80.53 23.38 -8.71
C PRO A 229 80.12 24.79 -8.11
N SER A 230 80.86 25.23 -7.07
CA SER A 230 81.03 26.60 -6.51
C SER A 230 80.19 26.94 -5.26
N THR A 231 80.75 27.42 -4.12
CA THR A 231 82.15 27.53 -3.64
C THR A 231 82.17 27.48 -2.09
N ALA A 232 83.30 27.07 -1.50
CA ALA A 232 83.55 26.91 -0.05
C ALA A 232 83.82 28.26 0.69
N GLU A 233 83.91 28.40 2.02
CA GLU A 233 83.65 27.50 3.15
C GLU A 233 82.99 28.32 4.32
N ILE A 234 83.22 28.27 5.65
CA ILE A 234 84.19 27.61 6.56
C ILE A 234 83.50 27.12 7.86
N GLN A 235 84.11 27.25 9.05
CA GLN A 235 83.88 26.35 10.19
C GLN A 235 83.88 27.02 11.59
N VAL A 236 83.50 26.21 12.59
CA VAL A 236 83.75 26.29 14.06
C VAL A 236 82.68 26.96 14.95
N GLU A 237 82.49 26.36 16.14
CA GLU A 237 81.67 26.74 17.31
C GLU A 237 80.12 26.67 17.15
N LYS A 238 79.29 25.76 17.70
CA LYS A 238 79.25 24.85 18.89
C LYS A 238 78.44 25.43 20.08
N VAL A 239 77.55 24.61 20.71
CA VAL A 239 76.75 24.86 21.94
C VAL A 239 75.52 25.80 21.76
N SER A 240 74.29 25.58 22.28
CA SER A 240 73.55 24.36 22.73
C SER A 240 72.07 24.66 23.10
N LEU A 241 71.12 23.74 22.81
CA LEU A 241 69.84 23.43 23.52
C LEU A 241 68.78 24.56 23.78
N PRO A 242 67.54 24.24 24.19
CA PRO A 242 66.62 23.13 23.85
C PRO A 242 65.31 23.69 23.17
N GLU A 243 64.28 22.98 22.69
CA GLU A 243 63.49 21.84 23.23
C GLU A 243 62.72 22.18 24.54
N GLU A 244 61.48 21.74 24.82
CA GLU A 244 60.49 20.93 24.06
C GLU A 244 59.06 21.03 24.68
N ARG A 245 58.03 20.58 23.94
CA ARG A 245 56.79 19.84 24.35
C ARG A 245 55.76 20.34 25.40
N VAL A 246 54.54 19.80 25.21
CA VAL A 246 53.54 19.30 26.19
C VAL A 246 52.57 20.26 26.91
N SER A 247 51.29 19.89 26.84
CA SER A 247 50.21 20.26 27.76
C SER A 247 49.90 19.11 28.72
N PRO A 248 49.57 19.37 29.99
CA PRO A 248 48.48 18.59 30.60
C PRO A 248 47.60 19.33 31.64
N ALA A 249 46.29 19.09 31.56
CA ALA A 249 45.34 18.76 32.64
C ALA A 249 45.16 19.63 33.93
N SER A 250 43.99 19.41 34.54
CA SER A 250 43.62 19.61 35.97
C SER A 250 43.04 20.96 36.44
N GLU A 251 41.73 20.91 36.71
CA GLU A 251 40.99 21.45 37.88
C GLU A 251 41.74 21.32 39.26
N PRO A 252 41.28 21.90 40.41
CA PRO A 252 39.93 22.44 40.70
C PRO A 252 39.79 23.68 41.65
N GLN A 253 38.52 24.05 41.92
CA GLN A 253 37.90 24.68 43.13
C GLN A 253 38.03 26.20 43.49
N ASN A 254 36.84 26.80 43.67
CA ASN A 254 36.39 27.75 44.71
C ASN A 254 37.02 29.16 44.88
N ALA A 255 36.24 30.21 44.55
CA ALA A 255 35.66 31.13 45.55
C ALA A 255 34.63 32.15 44.98
N MET A 256 33.49 32.33 45.66
CA MET A 256 32.64 33.55 45.63
C MET A 256 33.04 34.48 46.81
N PRO A 257 32.48 35.69 47.08
CA PRO A 257 31.26 36.34 46.54
C PRO A 257 31.25 37.90 46.35
N ARG A 258 30.19 38.46 45.73
CA ARG A 258 29.23 39.45 46.34
C ARG A 258 28.21 40.06 45.34
N LYS A 259 27.18 40.71 45.90
CA LYS A 259 25.93 41.29 45.34
C LYS A 259 25.96 42.84 45.54
N PRO A 260 24.96 43.69 45.19
CA PRO A 260 23.68 43.50 44.46
C PRO A 260 23.30 44.65 43.47
N VAL A 261 21.99 44.82 43.23
CA VAL A 261 21.21 45.79 42.39
C VAL A 261 20.89 45.20 41.02
N GLY A 262 19.64 44.98 40.59
CA GLY A 262 18.37 45.69 40.83
C GLY A 262 17.98 46.35 39.49
N SER A 263 16.85 46.06 38.85
CA SER A 263 15.48 45.94 39.37
C SER A 263 14.64 44.90 38.59
N ALA A 264 13.39 44.67 39.00
CA ALA A 264 12.44 43.77 38.33
C ALA A 264 11.41 44.53 37.49
N ILE A 265 10.91 43.90 36.42
CA ILE A 265 9.75 44.34 35.65
C ILE A 265 8.72 43.21 35.66
N LEU A 266 7.48 43.51 36.06
CA LEU A 266 6.36 42.59 35.88
C LEU A 266 5.98 42.54 34.39
N LEU A 267 5.67 41.36 33.89
CA LEU A 267 4.91 41.18 32.65
C LEU A 267 3.49 40.77 33.05
N ASP A 268 2.52 41.66 32.79
CA ASP A 268 1.11 41.43 33.09
C ASP A 268 0.47 40.53 32.03
N GLY A 269 -0.23 39.49 32.48
CA GLY A 269 -0.67 38.36 31.66
C GLY A 269 -2.06 38.52 31.09
N ARG A 270 -2.31 39.54 30.25
CA ARG A 270 -3.65 39.75 29.65
C ARG A 270 -3.68 40.46 28.29
N SER A 271 -3.35 39.73 27.23
CA SER A 271 -4.00 39.91 25.92
C SER A 271 -3.89 38.65 25.06
N ILE A 272 -4.92 37.80 25.13
CA ILE A 272 -5.23 36.86 24.05
C ILE A 272 -6.34 37.53 23.25
N HIS A 273 -6.04 37.94 22.02
CA HIS A 273 -7.08 38.26 21.05
C HIS A 273 -7.67 36.94 20.56
N GLU A 274 -8.87 36.62 21.06
CA GLU A 274 -9.65 35.48 20.61
C GLU A 274 -10.11 35.74 19.18
N ALA A 275 -9.37 35.18 18.22
CA ALA A 275 -9.76 35.21 16.82
C ALA A 275 -11.05 34.38 16.66
N PRO A 276 -12.10 34.89 16.01
CA PRO A 276 -13.32 34.12 15.82
C PRO A 276 -12.97 32.85 15.02
N ILE A 277 -13.39 31.71 15.55
CA ILE A 277 -13.28 30.43 14.85
C ILE A 277 -14.06 30.60 13.54
N ALA A 278 -13.34 30.68 12.41
CA ALA A 278 -13.97 30.61 11.10
C ALA A 278 -14.71 29.28 11.04
N ALA A 279 -16.03 29.34 10.83
CA ALA A 279 -16.88 28.17 10.87
C ALA A 279 -16.30 27.07 9.96
N THR A 280 -16.24 25.84 10.47
CA THR A 280 -16.13 24.67 9.61
C THR A 280 -17.22 24.77 8.54
N PRO A 281 -16.90 24.69 7.25
CA PRO A 281 -17.94 24.56 6.24
C PRO A 281 -18.68 23.27 6.55
N VAL A 282 -19.96 23.39 6.91
CA VAL A 282 -20.84 22.23 7.03
C VAL A 282 -20.90 21.60 5.65
N GLN A 283 -20.48 20.34 5.54
CA GLN A 283 -20.48 19.60 4.29
C GLN A 283 -21.92 19.60 3.73
N GLU A 284 -22.09 19.96 2.46
CA GLU A 284 -23.41 20.11 1.85
C GLU A 284 -23.96 18.73 1.44
N CYS A 285 -24.39 17.95 2.44
CA CYS A 285 -24.98 16.62 2.24
C CYS A 285 -26.25 16.73 1.38
N HIS A 286 -26.26 16.04 0.25
CA HIS A 286 -27.42 15.98 -0.65
C HIS A 286 -28.24 14.72 -0.35
N GLU A 287 -29.24 14.86 0.52
CA GLU A 287 -30.19 13.80 0.83
C GLU A 287 -31.10 13.53 -0.38
N LEU A 288 -30.98 12.35 -1.00
CA LEU A 288 -31.79 11.95 -2.15
C LEU A 288 -33.11 11.32 -1.67
N ASP A 289 -34.02 12.16 -1.17
CA ASP A 289 -35.36 11.74 -0.73
C ASP A 289 -36.17 11.10 -1.89
N ALA A 290 -36.13 9.76 -1.94
CA ALA A 290 -36.87 8.93 -2.88
C ALA A 290 -38.35 8.84 -2.48
N GLY A 291 -39.06 9.97 -2.65
CA GLY A 291 -40.44 10.16 -2.21
C GLY A 291 -41.42 9.05 -2.65
N PRO A 292 -42.47 8.79 -1.85
CA PRO A 292 -43.23 7.54 -1.92
C PRO A 292 -43.96 7.31 -3.25
N VAL A 293 -43.64 6.19 -3.90
CA VAL A 293 -44.24 5.77 -5.19
C VAL A 293 -45.69 5.33 -5.01
N LEU A 294 -46.62 6.28 -5.15
CA LEU A 294 -48.07 6.09 -5.10
C LEU A 294 -48.63 5.38 -6.35
N SER A 295 -48.25 4.10 -6.52
CA SER A 295 -48.78 3.23 -7.57
C SER A 295 -50.29 3.01 -7.40
N SER A 296 -51.08 3.63 -8.29
CA SER A 296 -52.54 3.73 -8.17
C SER A 296 -53.30 3.16 -9.38
N HIS A 297 -52.72 2.14 -10.03
CA HIS A 297 -53.29 1.49 -11.23
C HIS A 297 -53.34 -0.05 -11.13
N GLN A 298 -54.24 -0.57 -10.28
CA GLN A 298 -54.78 -1.91 -10.41
C GLN A 298 -56.29 -1.80 -10.74
N ARG A 299 -56.69 -2.12 -11.99
CA ARG A 299 -58.11 -2.30 -12.34
C ARG A 299 -58.49 -3.77 -12.17
N PRO A 300 -59.71 -4.11 -11.70
CA PRO A 300 -60.17 -5.49 -11.66
C PRO A 300 -60.36 -6.07 -13.06
N ILE A 301 -60.12 -7.36 -13.22
CA ILE A 301 -60.50 -8.14 -14.41
C ILE A 301 -61.58 -9.12 -13.97
N HIS A 302 -62.78 -9.02 -14.56
CA HIS A 302 -63.84 -10.02 -14.38
C HIS A 302 -63.52 -11.29 -15.16
N ALA A 303 -63.77 -12.44 -14.56
CA ALA A 303 -63.97 -13.71 -15.25
C ALA A 303 -64.77 -14.68 -14.36
N GLU A 304 -66.10 -14.53 -14.34
CA GLU A 304 -67.02 -15.51 -13.76
C GLU A 304 -68.19 -15.71 -14.73
N GLN A 305 -68.29 -16.91 -15.29
CA GLN A 305 -69.35 -17.29 -16.25
C GLN A 305 -69.38 -18.83 -16.35
N ASP A 306 -70.23 -19.48 -15.57
CA ASP A 306 -70.64 -20.86 -15.83
C ASP A 306 -71.47 -20.96 -17.12
N ASP A 307 -71.26 -22.02 -17.92
CA ASP A 307 -72.28 -23.08 -18.11
C ASP A 307 -71.73 -24.23 -19.01
N PRO A 308 -72.36 -25.44 -19.03
CA PRO A 308 -71.76 -26.67 -19.57
C PRO A 308 -72.27 -27.12 -20.96
N TYR A 309 -71.70 -28.24 -21.45
CA TYR A 309 -72.18 -29.31 -22.39
C TYR A 309 -70.98 -29.74 -23.27
N ASP A 310 -70.51 -30.99 -23.25
CA ASP A 310 -71.13 -32.13 -23.95
C ASP A 310 -70.62 -33.52 -23.43
N PRO A 311 -71.29 -34.67 -23.72
CA PRO A 311 -70.92 -36.00 -23.22
C PRO A 311 -70.43 -36.99 -24.31
N VAL A 312 -70.42 -38.30 -23.99
CA VAL A 312 -70.19 -39.50 -24.85
C VAL A 312 -68.71 -39.89 -25.06
N THR A 313 -68.22 -41.15 -24.98
CA THR A 313 -68.55 -42.43 -24.28
C THR A 313 -67.51 -43.48 -24.72
N LYS A 314 -67.17 -44.49 -23.88
CA LYS A 314 -66.30 -45.68 -24.17
C LYS A 314 -64.80 -45.36 -24.38
N LEU A 315 -63.86 -46.30 -24.21
CA LEU A 315 -63.95 -47.72 -23.83
C LEU A 315 -62.78 -48.13 -22.92
N SER A 316 -63.04 -48.99 -21.94
CA SER A 316 -62.02 -49.65 -21.10
C SER A 316 -61.26 -50.73 -21.85
N ASN A 317 -59.98 -50.99 -21.53
CA ASN A 317 -59.47 -52.36 -21.41
C ASN A 317 -58.08 -52.48 -20.75
N LEU A 318 -57.93 -53.55 -19.96
CA LEU A 318 -56.75 -54.35 -19.59
C LEU A 318 -55.38 -53.67 -19.32
N GLY A 319 -54.75 -54.13 -18.23
CA GLY A 319 -53.50 -54.87 -18.40
C GLY A 319 -52.41 -54.58 -17.36
N ASP A 320 -52.48 -55.26 -16.21
CA ASP A 320 -51.31 -55.40 -15.34
C ASP A 320 -50.18 -56.15 -16.05
N GLN A 321 -48.94 -55.64 -15.96
CA GLN A 321 -47.81 -56.55 -15.87
C GLN A 321 -46.72 -56.00 -14.95
N GLU A 322 -46.67 -56.59 -13.77
CA GLU A 322 -45.55 -56.58 -12.82
C GLU A 322 -44.23 -56.87 -13.54
N ASN A 323 -43.17 -56.12 -13.23
CA ASN A 323 -41.85 -56.38 -13.79
C ASN A 323 -40.75 -56.14 -12.74
N GLY A 324 -40.26 -57.22 -12.13
CA GLY A 324 -39.21 -57.17 -11.13
C GLY A 324 -38.41 -58.47 -11.07
N HIS A 325 -37.17 -58.43 -11.56
CA HIS A 325 -36.15 -59.38 -11.13
C HIS A 325 -34.73 -58.80 -11.21
N LEU A 326 -33.92 -59.09 -10.20
CA LEU A 326 -32.47 -58.94 -10.27
C LEU A 326 -31.87 -60.26 -10.77
N THR A 327 -30.78 -60.20 -11.53
CA THR A 327 -29.72 -61.20 -11.35
C THR A 327 -28.34 -60.63 -11.68
N GLN A 328 -27.42 -60.84 -10.74
CA GLN A 328 -25.96 -60.79 -10.89
C GLN A 328 -25.47 -62.15 -11.48
N PRO A 329 -24.17 -62.39 -11.76
CA PRO A 329 -22.95 -61.69 -11.32
C PRO A 329 -22.36 -60.67 -12.31
#